data_AF-A0A7S2HKE7-F1
#
_entry.id   AF-A0A7S2HKE7-F1
#
_cell.length_a   1.000
_cell.length_b   1.000
_cell.length_c   1.000
_cell.angle_alpha   90.00
_cell.angle_beta   90.00
_cell.angle_gamma   90.00
#
_symmetry.space_group_name_H-M   'P 1'
#
loop_
_entity.id
_entity.type
_entity.pdbx_description
1 polymer ?
#
loop_
_entity_poly.entity_id
_entity_poly.type
_entity_poly.pdbx_seq_one_letter_code
_entity_poly.pdbx_strand_id
1 'polypeptide(L)'
;MSDWSLDVGLPMCKSLPTQLKNRHECIERLAFNPSSPNKFLLAGGGFFCVVDLDRPVPLNSDFYPPNHVRRSKYTQISSDTGDVRKKGKKVQKMPQKKGYSNMTICLQYNGMVFLDIVDDDEMVVVEQPWLSVVNSLPDALERKIYGQ
;
A
#
# COMPACT_ATOMS: atom_id res chain seq x y z
N MET A 1 13.93 17.86 14.15
CA MET A 1 13.45 16.97 13.07
C MET A 1 14.63 16.11 12.63
N SER A 2 14.43 14.84 12.27
CA SER A 2 15.51 13.98 11.78
C SER A 2 15.93 14.40 10.37
N ASP A 3 17.18 14.09 9.99
CA ASP A 3 17.70 14.33 8.64
C ASP A 3 16.82 13.67 7.57
N TRP A 4 16.36 12.44 7.83
CA TRP A 4 15.40 11.76 6.97
C TRP A 4 14.13 12.59 6.73
N SER A 5 13.56 13.20 7.77
CA SER A 5 12.37 14.05 7.64
C SER A 5 12.65 15.33 6.84
N LEU A 6 13.87 15.86 6.92
CA LEU A 6 14.30 17.04 6.15
C LEU A 6 14.50 16.69 4.68
N ASP A 7 15.07 15.52 4.38
CA ASP A 7 15.27 15.00 3.02
C ASP A 7 13.95 14.72 2.30
N VAL A 8 12.95 14.20 3.03
CA VAL A 8 11.59 14.05 2.52
C VAL A 8 10.99 15.43 2.22
N GLY A 9 11.40 16.48 2.93
CA GLY A 9 10.89 17.83 2.76
C GLY A 9 9.47 17.99 3.30
N LEU A 10 9.14 19.23 3.69
CA LEU A 10 7.81 19.59 4.17
C LEU A 10 7.08 20.43 3.11
N PRO A 11 5.84 20.07 2.74
CA PRO A 11 5.06 18.91 3.20
C PRO A 11 5.52 17.59 2.57
N MET A 12 5.50 16.48 3.33
CA MET A 12 5.97 15.15 2.89
C MET A 12 5.29 14.64 1.61
N CYS A 13 4.11 15.14 1.28
CA CYS A 13 3.34 14.70 0.11
C CYS A 13 3.97 15.03 -1.25
N LYS A 14 5.08 15.77 -1.30
CA LYS A 14 5.81 16.08 -2.55
C LYS A 14 6.85 15.03 -2.92
N SER A 15 7.44 14.36 -1.95
CA SER A 15 8.55 13.41 -2.12
C SER A 15 8.14 11.95 -1.97
N LEU A 16 6.99 11.69 -1.31
CA LEU A 16 6.48 10.33 -1.17
C LEU A 16 6.09 9.71 -2.53
N PRO A 17 6.30 8.39 -2.70
CA PRO A 17 5.89 7.70 -3.91
C PRO A 17 4.40 7.91 -4.21
N THR A 18 4.09 8.14 -5.48
CA THR A 18 2.70 8.33 -5.96
C THR A 18 1.77 7.17 -5.57
N GLN A 19 2.34 5.96 -5.46
CA GLN A 19 1.65 4.74 -5.06
C GLN A 19 1.11 4.79 -3.64
N LEU A 20 1.75 5.57 -2.76
CA LEU A 20 1.31 5.81 -1.38
C LEU A 20 0.45 7.07 -1.29
N LYS A 21 0.85 8.15 -1.99
CA LYS A 21 0.15 9.45 -1.99
C LYS A 21 -1.29 9.37 -2.51
N ASN A 22 -1.51 8.61 -3.58
CA ASN A 22 -2.79 8.58 -4.28
C ASN A 22 -3.76 7.52 -3.71
N ARG A 23 -3.47 7.00 -2.51
CA ARG A 23 -4.37 6.07 -1.85
C ARG A 23 -5.49 6.84 -1.16
N HIS A 24 -6.72 6.39 -1.37
CA HIS A 24 -7.89 6.93 -0.68
C HIS A 24 -8.03 6.40 0.75
N GLU A 25 -7.35 5.29 1.06
CA GLU A 25 -7.35 4.67 2.38
C GLU A 25 -6.46 5.50 3.31
N CYS A 26 -6.99 5.90 4.47
CA CYS A 26 -6.21 6.55 5.52
C CYS A 26 -5.25 5.55 6.18
N ILE A 27 -4.13 6.06 6.72
CA ILE A 27 -3.27 5.28 7.59
C ILE A 27 -3.93 5.20 8.96
N GLU A 28 -4.15 3.99 9.43
CA GLU A 28 -4.81 3.69 10.71
C GLU A 28 -3.82 3.15 11.74
N ARG A 29 -2.72 2.54 11.31
CA ARG A 29 -1.76 1.90 12.21
C ARG A 29 -0.31 2.16 11.83
N LEU A 30 0.52 2.14 12.87
CA LEU A 30 1.96 2.25 12.82
C LEU A 30 2.53 1.20 13.79
N ALA A 31 3.43 0.34 13.31
CA ALA A 31 4.10 -0.66 14.14
C ALA A 31 5.61 -0.61 13.91
N PHE A 32 6.40 -0.67 14.98
CA PHE A 32 7.85 -0.62 14.93
C PHE A 32 8.43 -1.99 15.25
N ASN A 33 9.43 -2.41 14.48
CA ASN A 33 10.13 -3.65 14.79
C ASN A 33 11.15 -3.36 15.92
N PRO A 34 11.06 -3.98 17.11
CA PRO A 34 12.01 -3.72 18.19
C PRO A 34 13.45 -4.08 17.83
N SER A 35 13.64 -5.07 16.97
CA SER A 35 14.92 -5.63 16.51
C SER A 35 15.46 -4.89 15.28
N SER A 36 14.60 -4.11 14.62
CA SER A 36 14.96 -3.22 13.51
C SER A 36 14.33 -1.84 13.72
N PRO A 37 14.87 -1.00 14.62
CA PRO A 37 14.24 0.26 15.03
C PRO A 37 14.10 1.28 13.89
N ASN A 38 14.92 1.17 12.84
CA ASN A 38 14.84 2.01 11.66
C ASN A 38 13.79 1.51 10.64
N LYS A 39 13.10 0.41 10.93
CA LYS A 39 12.05 -0.14 10.08
C LYS A 39 10.73 -0.12 10.81
N PHE A 40 9.69 0.24 10.07
CA PHE A 40 8.34 0.26 10.60
C PHE A 40 7.32 -0.06 9.52
N LEU A 41 6.13 -0.42 9.98
CA LEU A 41 4.97 -0.74 9.16
C LEU A 41 3.97 0.41 9.25
N LEU A 42 3.48 0.86 8.10
CA LEU A 42 2.33 1.75 7.98
C LEU A 42 1.15 0.96 7.43
N ALA A 43 0.02 0.94 8.12
CA ALA A 43 -1.13 0.14 7.72
C ALA A 43 -2.39 0.98 7.51
N GLY A 44 -3.15 0.64 6.48
CA GLY A 44 -4.57 0.96 6.33
C GLY A 44 -5.40 -0.31 6.23
N GLY A 45 -6.72 -0.19 6.10
CA GLY A 45 -7.62 -1.36 6.06
C GLY A 45 -7.38 -2.32 4.89
N GLY A 46 -6.79 -1.87 3.78
CA GLY A 46 -6.56 -2.69 2.59
C GLY A 46 -5.10 -2.92 2.21
N PHE A 47 -4.14 -2.44 2.99
CA PHE A 47 -2.71 -2.60 2.69
C PHE A 47 -1.87 -2.29 3.91
N PHE A 48 -0.61 -2.72 3.87
CA PHE A 48 0.43 -2.08 4.67
C PHE A 48 1.67 -1.80 3.85
N CYS A 49 2.51 -0.90 4.32
CA CYS A 49 3.75 -0.48 3.70
C CYS A 49 4.89 -0.66 4.69
N VAL A 50 5.94 -1.37 4.27
CA VAL A 50 7.21 -1.45 5.01
C VAL A 50 8.04 -0.24 4.62
N VAL A 51 8.57 0.49 5.61
CA VAL A 51 9.44 1.65 5.42
C VAL A 51 10.76 1.41 6.13
N ASP A 52 11.87 1.72 5.47
CA ASP A 52 13.24 1.63 5.98
C ASP A 52 13.89 3.03 6.04
N LEU A 53 14.03 3.56 7.25
CA LEU A 53 14.58 4.90 7.52
C LEU A 53 16.07 5.01 7.21
N ASP A 54 16.80 3.90 7.11
CA ASP A 54 18.23 3.92 6.75
C ASP A 54 18.45 4.16 5.25
N ARG A 55 17.37 4.24 4.47
CA ARG A 55 17.41 4.43 3.03
C ARG A 55 16.67 5.72 2.63
N PRO A 56 17.06 6.35 1.52
CA PRO A 56 16.33 7.50 0.98
C PRO A 56 14.94 7.07 0.47
N VAL A 57 13.99 8.01 0.46
CA VAL A 57 12.65 7.78 -0.11
C VAL A 57 12.77 7.47 -1.60
N PRO A 58 12.18 6.37 -2.10
CA PRO A 58 12.31 5.99 -3.49
C PRO A 58 11.33 6.79 -4.36
N LEU A 59 11.62 6.92 -5.66
CA LEU A 59 10.67 7.52 -6.61
C LEU A 59 9.39 6.67 -6.76
N ASN A 60 9.54 5.35 -6.71
CA ASN A 60 8.46 4.38 -6.83
C ASN A 60 8.56 3.34 -5.72
N SER A 61 7.42 2.98 -5.14
CA SER A 61 7.33 1.84 -4.21
C SER A 61 7.29 0.52 -4.97
N ASP A 62 7.90 -0.51 -4.38
CA ASP A 62 7.68 -1.89 -4.81
C ASP A 62 6.34 -2.42 -4.27
N PHE A 63 5.88 -3.53 -4.84
CA PHE A 63 4.62 -4.17 -4.45
C PHE A 63 4.83 -5.64 -4.14
N TYR A 64 4.16 -6.10 -3.10
CA TYR A 64 4.04 -7.51 -2.75
C TYR A 64 2.55 -7.91 -2.64
N PRO A 65 2.12 -9.01 -3.26
CA PRO A 65 2.85 -9.80 -4.23
C PRO A 65 3.04 -9.02 -5.55
N PRO A 66 4.07 -9.34 -6.37
CA PRO A 66 4.43 -8.55 -7.55
C PRO A 66 3.31 -8.40 -8.60
N ASN A 67 2.46 -9.42 -8.77
CA ASN A 67 1.39 -9.46 -9.78
C ASN A 67 -0.01 -9.29 -9.17
N HIS A 68 -0.13 -8.48 -8.11
CA HIS A 68 -1.42 -8.29 -7.43
C HIS A 68 -2.42 -7.51 -8.30
N VAL A 69 -3.67 -7.98 -8.41
CA VAL A 69 -4.72 -7.34 -9.24
C VAL A 69 -5.01 -5.88 -8.85
N ARG A 70 -4.88 -5.56 -7.56
CA ARG A 70 -5.07 -4.18 -7.04
C ARG A 70 -3.91 -3.24 -7.39
N ARG A 71 -2.76 -3.75 -7.86
CA ARG A 71 -1.57 -2.94 -8.23
C ARG A 71 -1.86 -1.99 -9.39
N SER A 72 -2.61 -2.45 -10.39
CA SER A 72 -2.87 -1.67 -11.62
C SER A 72 -3.54 -0.34 -11.33
N LYS A 73 -4.42 -0.28 -10.31
CA LYS A 73 -5.13 0.93 -9.92
C LYS A 73 -4.19 2.07 -9.52
N TYR A 74 -3.04 1.74 -8.91
CA TYR A 74 -2.09 2.72 -8.40
C TYR A 74 -0.91 2.98 -9.33
N THR A 75 -0.73 2.15 -10.37
CA THR A 75 0.35 2.33 -11.37
C THR A 75 -0.07 3.27 -12.52
N GLN A 76 -1.38 3.43 -12.77
CA GLN A 76 -1.89 4.26 -13.87
C GLN A 76 -1.99 5.75 -13.52
N ILE A 77 -1.95 6.11 -12.24
CA ILE A 77 -2.10 7.51 -11.79
C ILE A 77 -0.77 8.30 -11.93
N SER A 78 0.36 7.61 -12.08
CA SER A 78 1.68 8.24 -12.23
C SER A 78 1.95 8.86 -13.61
N SER A 79 1.00 8.82 -14.55
CA SER A 79 1.16 9.37 -15.91
C SER A 79 0.35 10.64 -16.18
N ASP A 80 0.00 11.42 -15.13
CA ASP A 80 -0.77 12.65 -15.30
C ASP A 80 0.11 13.91 -15.27
N THR A 81 1.07 13.94 -16.20
CA THR A 81 1.66 15.19 -16.71
C THR A 81 1.54 15.18 -18.23
N GLY A 82 0.40 15.65 -18.72
CA GLY A 82 0.24 16.16 -20.08
C GLY A 82 0.09 15.10 -21.18
N ASP A 83 -1.01 15.23 -21.92
CA ASP A 83 -1.24 14.83 -23.31
C ASP A 83 -0.31 13.76 -23.94
N VAL A 84 -0.91 12.64 -24.37
CA VAL A 84 -0.95 12.18 -25.78
C VAL A 84 -1.56 10.78 -25.80
N ARG A 85 -2.65 10.61 -26.56
CA ARG A 85 -3.13 9.30 -27.06
C ARG A 85 -1.97 8.50 -27.65
N LYS A 86 -1.48 7.46 -26.95
CA LYS A 86 -0.54 6.48 -27.54
C LYS A 86 -1.10 5.07 -27.44
N LYS A 87 -1.70 4.65 -28.56
CA LYS A 87 -1.80 3.24 -28.96
C LYS A 87 -0.46 2.54 -28.71
N GLY A 88 -0.52 1.39 -28.05
CA GLY A 88 0.50 0.33 -28.07
C GLY A 88 1.96 0.77 -28.04
N LYS A 89 2.49 1.15 -26.88
CA LYS A 89 3.94 1.09 -26.64
C LYS A 89 4.21 0.06 -25.55
N LYS A 90 4.92 -1.01 -25.93
CA LYS A 90 5.56 -1.94 -24.99
C LYS A 90 6.43 -1.10 -24.05
N VAL A 91 6.01 -0.96 -22.80
CA VAL A 91 6.80 -0.33 -21.75
C VAL A 91 8.07 -1.18 -21.61
N GLN A 92 9.21 -0.64 -22.03
CA GLN A 92 10.50 -1.22 -21.73
C GLN A 92 10.62 -1.26 -20.21
N LYS A 93 10.56 -2.46 -19.63
CA LYS A 93 10.92 -2.68 -18.24
C LYS A 93 12.42 -2.36 -18.13
N MET A 94 12.75 -1.17 -17.62
CA MET A 94 14.10 -0.93 -17.11
C MET A 94 14.41 -2.05 -16.09
N PRO A 95 15.61 -2.64 -16.13
CA PRO A 95 15.98 -3.67 -15.17
C PRO A 95 15.99 -3.00 -13.79
N GLN A 96 14.99 -3.31 -12.96
CA GLN A 96 15.05 -2.95 -11.55
C GLN A 96 16.30 -3.62 -11.00
N LYS A 97 17.27 -2.82 -10.52
CA LYS A 97 18.41 -3.34 -9.75
C LYS A 97 17.84 -4.24 -8.66
N LYS A 98 18.43 -5.44 -8.49
CA LYS A 98 18.12 -6.41 -7.41
C LYS A 98 18.51 -5.86 -6.04
N GLY A 99 17.87 -4.78 -5.60
CA GLY A 99 17.96 -4.24 -4.26
C GLY A 99 16.54 -3.91 -3.82
N TYR A 100 16.15 -4.40 -2.66
CA TYR A 100 14.86 -4.06 -2.05
C TYR A 100 14.74 -2.53 -1.97
N SER A 101 13.68 -1.95 -2.56
CA SER A 101 13.41 -0.53 -2.36
C SER A 101 13.09 -0.27 -0.88
N ASN A 102 13.35 0.96 -0.44
CA ASN A 102 13.03 1.42 0.91
C ASN A 102 11.54 1.18 1.25
N MET A 103 10.65 1.40 0.28
CA MET A 103 9.21 1.34 0.49
C MET A 103 8.57 0.21 -0.30
N THR A 104 8.09 -0.81 0.41
CA THR A 104 7.36 -1.94 -0.19
C THR A 104 5.92 -1.96 0.30
N ILE A 105 4.97 -1.91 -0.63
CA ILE A 105 3.53 -1.96 -0.36
C ILE A 105 3.05 -3.41 -0.47
N CYS A 106 2.57 -3.96 0.65
CA CYS A 106 1.90 -5.25 0.71
C CYS A 106 0.39 -5.10 0.47
N LEU A 107 -0.11 -5.80 -0.54
CA LEU A 107 -1.51 -5.84 -0.96
C LEU A 107 -2.16 -7.21 -0.75
N GLN A 108 -1.42 -8.18 -0.19
CA GLN A 108 -1.87 -9.55 0.01
C GLN A 108 -3.12 -9.63 0.89
N TYR A 109 -3.23 -8.72 1.86
CA TYR A 109 -4.29 -8.68 2.84
C TYR A 109 -5.35 -7.64 2.49
N ASN A 110 -6.59 -7.89 2.88
CA ASN A 110 -7.74 -7.02 2.65
C ASN A 110 -8.75 -7.10 3.79
N GLY A 111 -9.26 -5.95 4.24
CA GLY A 111 -10.13 -5.90 5.43
C GLY A 111 -9.34 -6.13 6.72
N MET A 112 -8.12 -5.60 6.80
CA MET A 112 -7.27 -5.68 7.97
C MET A 112 -7.84 -4.87 9.15
N VAL A 113 -8.09 -5.55 10.26
CA VAL A 113 -8.58 -4.97 11.52
C VAL A 113 -7.46 -4.83 12.56
N PHE A 114 -6.35 -5.55 12.40
CA PHE A 114 -5.18 -5.39 13.25
C PHE A 114 -3.89 -5.77 12.50
N LEU A 115 -2.81 -5.06 12.81
CA LEU A 115 -1.46 -5.35 12.35
C LEU A 115 -0.49 -4.97 13.47
N ASP A 116 0.36 -5.90 13.87
CA ASP A 116 1.45 -5.61 14.81
C ASP A 116 2.60 -6.60 14.63
N ILE A 117 3.76 -6.23 15.18
CA ILE A 117 4.94 -7.07 15.23
C ILE A 117 4.93 -7.81 16.56
N VAL A 118 5.08 -9.13 16.51
CA VAL A 118 5.01 -10.00 17.68
C VAL A 118 6.41 -10.33 18.17
N ASP A 119 7.34 -10.56 17.24
CA ASP A 119 8.73 -10.92 17.51
C ASP A 119 9.63 -10.44 16.34
N ASP A 120 10.93 -10.67 16.43
CA ASP A 120 11.96 -10.17 15.51
C ASP A 120 11.61 -10.35 14.02
N ASP A 121 11.13 -11.54 13.66
CA ASP A 121 10.77 -11.93 12.28
C ASP A 121 9.29 -12.33 12.16
N GLU A 122 8.47 -12.01 13.16
CA GLU A 122 7.08 -12.42 13.23
C GLU A 122 6.13 -11.22 13.35
N MET A 123 5.08 -11.22 12.54
CA MET A 123 4.01 -10.23 12.63
C MET A 123 2.65 -10.91 12.59
N VAL A 124 1.67 -10.29 13.24
CA VAL A 124 0.29 -10.71 13.22
C VAL A 124 -0.52 -9.79 12.32
N VAL A 125 -1.31 -10.38 11.42
CA VAL A 125 -2.30 -9.67 10.60
C VAL A 125 -3.66 -10.29 10.91
N VAL A 126 -4.60 -9.49 11.39
CA VAL A 126 -5.98 -9.93 11.62
C VAL A 126 -6.87 -9.34 10.55
N GLU A 127 -7.57 -10.20 9.82
CA GLU A 127 -8.50 -9.82 8.76
C GLU A 127 -9.94 -10.11 9.15
N GLN A 128 -10.87 -9.27 8.67
CA GLN A 128 -12.30 -9.51 8.72
C GLN A 128 -12.87 -9.51 7.29
N PRO A 129 -12.98 -10.69 6.64
CA PRO A 129 -13.49 -10.77 5.28
C PRO A 129 -14.95 -10.35 5.20
N TRP A 130 -15.28 -9.43 4.28
CA TRP A 130 -16.65 -8.92 4.10
C TRP A 130 -17.68 -10.04 3.90
N LEU A 131 -17.34 -11.09 3.13
CA LEU A 131 -18.25 -12.21 2.90
C LEU A 131 -18.61 -12.94 4.20
N SER A 132 -17.68 -13.05 5.14
CA SER A 132 -17.95 -13.63 6.46
C SER A 132 -18.90 -12.76 7.28
N VAL A 133 -18.76 -11.43 7.16
CA VAL A 133 -19.68 -10.49 7.82
C VAL A 133 -21.07 -10.64 7.23
N VAL A 134 -21.20 -10.62 5.90
CA VAL A 134 -22.49 -10.79 5.22
C VAL A 134 -23.17 -12.10 5.58
N ASN A 135 -22.42 -13.21 5.64
CA ASN A 135 -22.98 -14.52 6.00
C ASN A 135 -23.45 -14.59 7.46
N SER A 136 -22.96 -13.71 8.34
CA SER A 136 -23.40 -13.63 9.74
C SER A 136 -24.64 -12.74 9.93
N LEU A 137 -24.99 -11.92 8.93
CA LEU A 137 -26.19 -11.11 8.97
C LEU A 137 -27.42 -12.00 8.76
N PRO A 138 -28.56 -11.69 9.40
CA PRO A 138 -29.80 -12.39 9.11
C PRO A 138 -30.18 -12.24 7.64
N ASP A 139 -30.95 -13.20 7.12
CA ASP A 139 -31.46 -13.14 5.75
C ASP A 139 -32.09 -11.77 5.48
N ALA A 140 -31.75 -11.21 4.32
CA ALA A 140 -32.27 -9.91 3.91
C ALA A 140 -33.80 -9.97 3.88
N LEU A 141 -34.47 -9.27 4.82
CA LEU A 141 -35.92 -9.28 4.94
C LEU A 141 -36.65 -8.87 3.66
N GLU A 142 -36.05 -7.97 2.86
CA GLU A 142 -36.59 -7.55 1.58
C GLU A 142 -35.48 -7.28 0.56
N ARG A 143 -35.64 -7.84 -0.64
CA ARG A 143 -34.83 -7.49 -1.81
C ARG A 143 -35.74 -6.79 -2.81
N LYS A 144 -35.72 -5.45 -2.84
CA LYS A 144 -36.45 -4.70 -3.86
C LYS A 144 -35.82 -4.97 -5.22
N ILE A 145 -36.51 -5.73 -6.06
CA ILE A 145 -36.18 -5.90 -7.47
C ILE A 145 -36.78 -4.69 -8.19
N TYR A 146 -35.93 -3.84 -8.75
CA TYR A 146 -36.35 -2.72 -9.58
C TYR A 146 -36.28 -3.14 -11.05
N GLY A 147 -37.43 -3.14 -11.73
CA GLY A 147 -37.58 -3.49 -13.14
C GLY A 147 -38.03 -4.94 -13.38
N GLN A 148 -39.14 -5.09 -14.11
CA GLN A 148 -39.47 -6.30 -14.88
C GLN A 148 -38.94 -6.13 -16.30
#